data_AF-A0A1V5G8Q7-F1
#
_entry.id   AF-A0A1V5G8Q7-F1
#
_cell.length_a   1.000
_cell.length_b   1.000
_cell.length_c   1.000
_cell.angle_alpha   90.00
_cell.angle_beta   90.00
_cell.angle_gamma   90.00
#
_symmetry.space_group_name_H-M   'P 1'
#
loop_
_entity.id
_entity.type
_entity.pdbx_description
1 polymer ?
#
loop_
_entity_poly.entity_id
_entity_poly.type
_entity_poly.pdbx_seq_one_letter_code
_entity_poly.pdbx_strand_id
1 'polypeptide(L)'
;MAVIVLQPHGLGDHIFCHGLVHQLADRHEIVWPVLPHFLPGLKKAYPNINWLPVGIFGPQIENVKRDCVINGNRILPIRWADQLLRVPYKDCMRAKYDMFGLDWNSWVYFPFEKDYSKAEQLFHNVLKIDETRQFRLINKRFTSLETKAVKIQENLEMQNIEMVSIPGFSLFDWFLVIEKATEIHTVGTSINYLIEQLNVMAKEIVLYKRLPDENHYHNYDYILKRHKYVFT
;
A
#
# COMPACT_ATOMS: atom_id res chain seq x y z
N MET A 1 0.59 8.96 26.66
CA MET A 1 -0.45 9.35 25.66
C MET A 1 -0.07 8.68 24.35
N ALA A 2 -0.96 7.90 23.77
CA ALA A 2 -0.77 7.30 22.45
C ALA A 2 -1.65 8.00 21.41
N VAL A 3 -1.31 7.79 20.14
CA VAL A 3 -2.11 8.19 18.99
C VAL A 3 -2.72 6.93 18.38
N ILE A 4 -4.05 6.81 18.47
CA ILE A 4 -4.82 5.69 17.93
C ILE A 4 -5.30 6.06 16.53
N VAL A 5 -4.84 5.33 15.52
CA VAL A 5 -5.13 5.61 14.11
C VAL A 5 -6.30 4.76 13.64
N LEU A 6 -7.37 5.41 13.18
CA LEU A 6 -8.55 4.73 12.66
C LEU A 6 -8.47 4.60 11.13
N GLN A 7 -7.80 3.55 10.67
CA GLN A 7 -7.77 3.11 9.27
C GLN A 7 -7.48 1.61 9.23
N PRO A 8 -8.49 0.74 9.35
CA PRO A 8 -8.24 -0.69 9.47
C PRO A 8 -8.11 -1.41 8.11
N HIS A 9 -8.58 -0.80 7.03
CA HIS A 9 -8.69 -1.40 5.70
C HIS A 9 -7.71 -0.78 4.71
N GLY A 10 -7.40 -1.55 3.66
CA GLY A 10 -6.64 -1.09 2.50
C GLY A 10 -5.14 -0.98 2.77
N LEU A 11 -4.36 -1.95 2.30
CA LEU A 11 -2.90 -1.93 2.50
C LEU A 11 -2.24 -0.66 1.93
N GLY A 12 -2.77 -0.14 0.81
CA GLY A 12 -2.32 1.12 0.23
C GLY A 12 -2.52 2.32 1.17
N ASP A 13 -3.62 2.37 1.91
CA ASP A 13 -3.86 3.41 2.91
C ASP A 13 -2.81 3.38 4.02
N HIS A 14 -2.42 2.19 4.50
CA HIS A 14 -1.39 2.05 5.53
C HIS A 14 -0.03 2.53 5.03
N ILE A 15 0.37 2.12 3.81
CA ILE A 15 1.64 2.54 3.19
C ILE A 15 1.65 4.07 3.00
N PHE A 16 0.59 4.62 2.40
CA PHE A 16 0.50 6.05 2.10
C PHE A 16 0.40 6.92 3.36
N CYS A 17 -0.28 6.45 4.41
CA CYS A 17 -0.48 7.22 5.64
C CYS A 17 0.63 6.99 6.66
N HIS A 18 1.64 6.17 6.38
CA HIS A 18 2.76 5.93 7.28
C HIS A 18 3.47 7.24 7.67
N GLY A 19 3.79 8.08 6.69
CA GLY A 19 4.39 9.40 6.93
C GLY A 19 3.46 10.38 7.66
N LEU A 20 2.16 10.34 7.34
CA LEU A 20 1.14 11.15 8.01
C LEU A 20 1.11 10.87 9.51
N VAL A 21 1.01 9.60 9.90
CA VAL A 21 0.85 9.24 11.32
C VAL A 21 2.11 9.55 12.13
N HIS A 22 3.30 9.44 11.54
CA HIS A 22 4.55 9.83 12.19
C HIS A 22 4.63 11.33 12.45
N GLN A 23 4.21 12.14 11.49
CA GLN A 23 4.17 13.59 11.65
C GLN A 23 3.15 14.00 12.72
N LEU A 24 1.99 13.34 12.78
CA LEU A 24 0.93 13.66 13.75
C LEU A 24 1.18 13.11 15.16
N ALA A 25 1.98 12.07 15.29
CA ALA A 25 2.27 11.45 16.57
C ALA A 25 3.22 12.28 17.44
N ASP A 26 4.08 13.10 16.84
CA ASP A 26 5.03 13.96 17.57
C ASP A 26 5.70 13.25 18.76
N ARG A 27 6.40 12.14 18.46
CA ARG A 27 7.10 11.25 19.42
C ARG A 27 6.22 10.42 20.36
N HIS A 28 4.90 10.55 20.29
CA HIS A 28 4.00 9.64 21.00
C HIS A 28 3.96 8.26 20.34
N GLU A 29 3.59 7.24 21.12
CA GLU A 29 3.35 5.90 20.59
C GLU A 29 2.22 5.91 19.56
N ILE A 30 2.44 5.25 18.42
CA ILE A 30 1.41 5.05 17.39
C ILE A 30 0.80 3.68 17.59
N VAL A 31 -0.51 3.65 17.81
CA VAL A 31 -1.29 2.41 17.91
C VAL A 31 -2.25 2.36 16.72
N TRP A 32 -2.16 1.30 15.93
CA TRP A 32 -2.91 1.22 14.69
C TRP A 32 -3.64 -0.13 14.56
N PRO A 33 -4.95 -0.16 14.86
CA PRO A 33 -5.80 -1.33 14.63
C PRO A 33 -6.04 -1.58 13.14
N VAL A 34 -5.76 -2.79 12.68
CA VAL A 34 -5.86 -3.20 11.27
C VAL A 34 -6.45 -4.59 11.11
N LEU A 35 -6.86 -4.96 9.89
CA LEU A 35 -7.28 -6.32 9.61
C LEU A 35 -6.17 -7.34 9.95
N PRO A 36 -6.48 -8.46 10.62
CA PRO A 36 -5.46 -9.40 11.12
C PRO A 36 -4.48 -9.91 10.06
N HIS A 37 -4.92 -10.09 8.81
CA HIS A 37 -4.07 -10.58 7.74
C HIS A 37 -2.98 -9.59 7.29
N PHE A 38 -3.11 -8.30 7.59
CA PHE A 38 -2.05 -7.32 7.33
C PHE A 38 -0.96 -7.31 8.41
N LEU A 39 -1.26 -7.80 9.63
CA LEU A 39 -0.36 -7.68 10.78
C LEU A 39 1.04 -8.22 10.54
N PRO A 40 1.25 -9.43 9.97
CA PRO A 40 2.59 -9.98 9.83
C PRO A 40 3.49 -9.12 8.93
N GLY A 41 2.94 -8.61 7.82
CA GLY A 41 3.67 -7.76 6.89
C GLY A 41 3.93 -6.36 7.45
N LEU A 42 2.89 -5.73 8.01
CA LEU A 42 2.99 -4.37 8.56
C LEU A 42 3.96 -4.30 9.76
N LYS A 43 3.96 -5.30 10.65
CA LYS A 43 4.90 -5.34 11.79
C LYS A 43 6.36 -5.42 11.36
N LYS A 44 6.65 -6.08 10.24
CA LYS A 44 8.01 -6.14 9.69
C LYS A 44 8.36 -4.85 8.96
N ALA A 45 7.46 -4.36 8.13
CA ALA A 45 7.68 -3.18 7.30
C ALA A 45 7.79 -1.89 8.13
N TYR A 46 7.07 -1.81 9.25
CA TYR A 46 6.97 -0.63 10.11
C TYR A 46 6.98 -1.04 11.59
N PRO A 47 8.14 -1.49 12.12
CA PRO A 47 8.23 -2.09 13.46
C PRO A 47 8.05 -1.08 14.61
N ASN A 48 8.17 0.20 14.30
CA ASN A 48 7.97 1.31 15.23
C ASN A 48 6.49 1.66 15.49
N ILE A 49 5.55 1.01 14.80
CA ILE A 49 4.11 1.15 15.03
C ILE A 49 3.60 -0.05 15.83
N ASN A 50 2.79 0.22 16.86
CA ASN A 50 2.08 -0.80 17.60
C ASN A 50 0.83 -1.26 16.83
N TRP A 51 1.04 -2.23 15.94
CA TRP A 51 -0.02 -2.83 15.12
C TRP A 51 -0.87 -3.82 15.91
N LEU A 52 -2.17 -3.55 15.98
CA LEU A 52 -3.15 -4.36 16.70
C LEU A 52 -4.24 -4.89 15.76
N PRO A 53 -4.92 -6.00 16.08
CA PRO A 53 -6.11 -6.38 15.34
C PRO A 53 -7.23 -5.35 15.56
N VAL A 54 -7.96 -5.03 14.49
CA VAL A 54 -9.22 -4.27 14.58
C VAL A 54 -10.23 -5.01 15.47
N GLY A 55 -11.04 -4.27 16.21
CA GLY A 55 -11.99 -4.77 17.21
C GLY A 55 -11.47 -4.66 18.64
N ILE A 56 -10.16 -4.48 18.85
CA ILE A 56 -9.55 -4.48 20.19
C ILE A 56 -10.04 -3.32 21.07
N PHE A 57 -10.41 -2.19 20.46
CA PHE A 57 -10.92 -1.02 21.18
C PHE A 57 -12.44 -0.95 21.23
N GLY A 58 -13.13 -1.82 20.49
CA GLY A 58 -14.57 -1.83 20.37
C GLY A 58 -15.15 -0.66 19.54
N PRO A 59 -16.44 -0.75 19.18
CA PRO A 59 -17.10 0.18 18.25
C PRO A 59 -17.15 1.63 18.76
N GLN A 60 -17.09 1.85 20.07
CA GLN A 60 -17.13 3.16 20.71
C GLN A 60 -15.89 4.02 20.41
N ILE A 61 -14.75 3.40 20.12
CA ILE A 61 -13.53 4.08 19.69
C ILE A 61 -13.38 3.96 18.17
N GLU A 62 -13.56 2.77 17.61
CA GLU A 62 -13.21 2.48 16.21
C GLU A 62 -14.14 3.14 15.17
N ASN A 63 -15.31 3.63 15.60
CA ASN A 63 -16.26 4.36 14.74
C ASN A 63 -16.24 5.89 14.96
N VAL A 64 -15.31 6.40 15.78
CA VAL A 64 -15.17 7.85 15.98
C VAL A 64 -14.83 8.54 14.66
N LYS A 65 -15.59 9.59 14.33
CA LYS A 65 -15.45 10.37 13.09
C LYS A 65 -14.98 11.81 13.36
N ARG A 66 -14.07 11.98 14.31
CA ARG A 66 -13.50 13.29 14.66
C ARG A 66 -12.15 13.11 15.32
N ASP A 67 -11.26 14.08 15.12
CA ASP A 67 -10.03 14.16 15.91
C ASP A 67 -10.41 14.57 17.33
N CYS A 68 -10.15 13.71 18.30
CA CYS A 68 -10.49 13.96 19.70
C CYS A 68 -9.61 13.14 20.65
N VAL A 69 -9.65 13.48 21.93
CA VAL A 69 -8.96 12.72 22.98
C VAL A 69 -9.97 11.86 23.74
N ILE A 70 -9.68 10.57 23.87
CA ILE A 70 -10.45 9.60 24.67
C ILE A 70 -9.49 8.90 25.61
N ASN A 71 -9.77 8.92 26.92
CA ASN A 71 -8.93 8.30 27.96
C ASN A 71 -7.45 8.70 27.86
N GLY A 72 -7.18 9.97 27.55
CA GLY A 72 -5.82 10.49 27.41
C GLY A 72 -5.07 10.04 26.16
N ASN A 73 -5.74 9.42 25.17
CA ASN A 73 -5.18 9.07 23.87
C ASN A 73 -5.85 9.89 22.76
N ARG A 74 -5.07 10.38 21.80
CA ARG A 74 -5.61 11.08 20.62
C ARG A 74 -6.10 10.06 19.62
N ILE A 75 -7.29 10.29 19.06
CA ILE A 75 -7.93 9.42 18.08
C ILE A 75 -7.88 10.12 16.71
N LEU A 76 -7.23 9.51 15.72
CA LEU A 76 -7.13 10.06 14.37
C LEU A 76 -8.14 9.37 13.43
N PRO A 77 -9.20 10.05 12.97
CA PRO A 77 -10.28 9.46 12.18
C PRO A 77 -9.93 9.39 10.68
N ILE A 78 -8.71 9.02 10.30
CA ILE A 78 -8.21 9.23 8.93
C ILE A 78 -9.00 8.45 7.86
N ARG A 79 -9.67 7.34 8.21
CA ARG A 79 -10.59 6.61 7.32
C ARG A 79 -11.81 7.42 6.88
N TRP A 80 -12.12 8.50 7.58
CA TRP A 80 -13.29 9.35 7.34
C TRP A 80 -12.90 10.68 6.71
N ALA A 81 -11.62 10.89 6.34
CA ALA A 81 -11.12 12.20 5.94
C ALA A 81 -11.85 12.80 4.72
N ASP A 82 -12.13 11.98 3.71
CA ASP A 82 -12.90 12.38 2.53
C ASP A 82 -14.32 12.82 2.88
N GLN A 83 -14.98 12.08 3.78
CA GLN A 83 -16.33 12.41 4.27
C GLN A 83 -16.34 13.67 5.13
N LEU A 84 -15.34 13.85 5.98
CA LEU A 84 -15.22 15.00 6.87
C LEU A 84 -14.92 16.28 6.09
N LEU A 85 -14.09 16.19 5.05
CA LEU A 85 -13.78 17.30 4.16
C LEU A 85 -14.79 17.49 3.01
N ARG A 86 -15.71 16.54 2.82
CA ARG A 86 -16.72 16.54 1.75
C ARG A 86 -16.11 16.63 0.34
N VAL A 87 -15.01 15.90 0.13
CA VAL A 87 -14.32 15.81 -1.16
C VAL A 87 -14.73 14.53 -1.90
N PRO A 88 -14.66 14.49 -3.24
CA PRO A 88 -15.02 13.30 -3.99
C PRO A 88 -14.02 12.15 -3.75
N TYR A 89 -14.47 10.91 -4.02
CA TYR A 89 -13.65 9.70 -3.78
C TYR A 89 -12.28 9.73 -4.47
N LYS A 90 -12.16 10.39 -5.63
CA LYS A 90 -10.87 10.55 -6.32
C LYS A 90 -9.80 11.22 -5.44
N ASP A 91 -10.21 12.09 -4.53
CA ASP A 91 -9.34 12.82 -3.62
C ASP A 91 -9.18 12.11 -2.27
N CYS A 92 -9.68 10.88 -2.10
CA CYS A 92 -9.75 10.21 -0.79
C CYS A 92 -8.40 10.01 -0.09
N MET A 93 -7.34 9.70 -0.83
CA MET A 93 -5.99 9.54 -0.25
C MET A 93 -5.43 10.89 0.16
N ARG A 94 -5.49 11.87 -0.75
CA ARG A 94 -5.09 13.27 -0.48
C ARG A 94 -5.83 13.86 0.73
N ALA A 95 -7.13 13.62 0.84
CA ALA A 95 -7.98 14.13 1.92
C ALA A 95 -7.42 13.86 3.32
N LYS A 96 -6.70 12.73 3.49
CA LYS A 96 -6.12 12.32 4.77
C LYS A 96 -5.07 13.27 5.29
N TYR A 97 -4.24 13.80 4.39
CA TYR A 97 -3.23 14.80 4.70
C TYR A 97 -3.83 16.21 4.74
N ASP A 98 -4.72 16.53 3.79
CA ASP A 98 -5.42 17.82 3.73
C ASP A 98 -6.20 18.09 5.04
N MET A 99 -6.77 17.06 5.67
CA MET A 99 -7.51 17.17 6.94
C MET A 99 -6.66 17.72 8.10
N PHE A 100 -5.34 17.59 8.02
CA PHE A 100 -4.40 18.10 9.02
C PHE A 100 -3.48 19.20 8.49
N GLY A 101 -3.77 19.73 7.30
CA GLY A 101 -2.94 20.78 6.67
C GLY A 101 -1.52 20.33 6.33
N LEU A 102 -1.32 19.03 6.06
CA LEU A 102 -0.02 18.46 5.71
C LEU A 102 0.10 18.27 4.19
N ASP A 103 1.33 18.33 3.67
CA ASP A 103 1.58 18.02 2.26
C ASP A 103 1.55 16.50 2.06
N TRP A 104 0.57 16.04 1.28
CA TRP A 104 0.43 14.63 0.94
C TRP A 104 1.62 14.09 0.14
N ASN A 105 2.39 14.91 -0.59
CA ASN A 105 3.57 14.44 -1.32
C ASN A 105 4.68 13.91 -0.40
N SER A 106 4.65 14.28 0.88
CA SER A 106 5.64 13.86 1.88
C SER A 106 5.68 12.35 2.12
N TRP A 107 4.61 11.62 1.79
CA TRP A 107 4.45 10.20 2.08
C TRP A 107 5.59 9.32 1.55
N VAL A 108 6.15 9.68 0.39
CA VAL A 108 7.21 8.92 -0.29
C VAL A 108 8.51 8.89 0.52
N TYR A 109 8.74 9.87 1.40
CA TYR A 109 9.95 9.98 2.23
C TYR A 109 9.94 9.08 3.46
N PHE A 110 8.88 8.29 3.67
CA PHE A 110 8.75 7.37 4.79
C PHE A 110 8.77 5.92 4.29
N PRO A 111 9.95 5.39 3.90
CA PRO A 111 10.07 4.05 3.36
C PRO A 111 9.75 3.00 4.42
N PHE A 112 9.42 1.80 3.95
CA PHE A 112 9.32 0.61 4.79
C PHE A 112 10.69 -0.05 5.01
N GLU A 113 10.81 -0.84 6.07
CA GLU A 113 11.97 -1.68 6.31
C GLU A 113 12.00 -2.89 5.36
N LYS A 114 13.12 -3.04 4.66
CA LYS A 114 13.34 -4.13 3.68
C LYS A 114 13.91 -5.37 4.37
N ASP A 115 13.13 -6.45 4.42
CA ASP A 115 13.59 -7.79 4.84
C ASP A 115 14.25 -8.50 3.64
N TYR A 116 15.55 -8.23 3.44
CA TYR A 116 16.31 -8.79 2.32
C TYR A 116 16.33 -10.32 2.33
N SER A 117 16.44 -10.95 3.51
CA SER A 117 16.45 -12.41 3.62
C SER A 117 15.16 -13.02 3.08
N LYS A 118 13.99 -12.44 3.43
CA LYS A 118 12.71 -12.89 2.88
C LYS A 118 12.56 -12.58 1.40
N ALA A 119 12.99 -11.41 0.96
CA ALA A 119 12.91 -11.05 -0.46
C ALA A 119 13.79 -11.95 -1.34
N GLU A 120 15.00 -12.29 -0.91
CA GLU A 120 15.87 -13.25 -1.60
C GLU A 120 15.29 -14.66 -1.58
N GLN A 121 14.71 -15.10 -0.44
CA GLN A 121 14.00 -16.38 -0.37
C GLN A 121 12.85 -16.44 -1.38
N LEU A 122 12.05 -15.37 -1.47
CA LEU A 122 10.96 -15.28 -2.44
C LEU A 122 11.51 -15.32 -3.88
N PHE A 123 12.52 -14.50 -4.17
CA PHE A 123 13.06 -14.31 -5.51
C PHE A 123 13.74 -15.58 -6.05
N HIS A 124 14.68 -16.17 -5.31
CA HIS A 124 15.49 -17.30 -5.77
C HIS A 124 14.84 -18.66 -5.51
N ASN A 125 14.25 -18.86 -4.33
CA ASN A 125 13.85 -20.20 -3.91
C ASN A 125 12.40 -20.51 -4.28
N VAL A 126 11.52 -19.52 -4.14
CA VAL A 126 10.07 -19.69 -4.39
C VAL A 126 9.73 -19.42 -5.85
N LEU A 127 10.07 -18.23 -6.35
CA LEU A 127 9.75 -17.81 -7.72
C LEU A 127 10.75 -18.35 -8.75
N LYS A 128 11.97 -18.70 -8.31
CA LYS A 128 13.04 -19.24 -9.16
C LYS A 128 13.27 -18.34 -10.38
N ILE A 129 13.39 -17.03 -10.14
CA ILE A 129 13.64 -16.05 -11.20
C ILE A 129 15.05 -16.26 -11.74
N ASP A 130 15.16 -16.43 -13.05
CA ASP A 130 16.44 -16.58 -13.75
C ASP A 130 17.02 -15.20 -14.04
N GLU A 131 18.01 -14.78 -13.25
CA GLU A 131 18.65 -13.46 -13.41
C GLU A 131 19.42 -13.29 -14.73
N THR A 132 19.69 -14.38 -15.45
CA THR A 132 20.33 -14.31 -16.78
C THR A 132 19.33 -13.91 -17.87
N ARG A 133 18.03 -13.96 -17.57
CA ARG A 133 16.95 -13.65 -18.48
C ARG A 133 16.18 -12.42 -18.00
N GLN A 134 15.62 -11.69 -18.95
CA GLN A 134 14.66 -10.65 -18.63
C GLN A 134 13.34 -11.28 -18.17
N PHE A 135 12.70 -10.65 -17.19
CA PHE A 135 11.40 -11.07 -16.69
C PHE A 135 10.47 -9.87 -16.54
N ARG A 136 9.17 -10.16 -16.59
CA ARG A 136 8.12 -9.18 -16.34
C ARG A 136 7.28 -9.57 -15.15
N LEU A 137 6.95 -8.58 -14.33
CA LEU A 137 6.07 -8.73 -13.18
C LEU A 137 4.63 -8.42 -13.59
N ILE A 138 3.70 -9.32 -13.28
CA ILE A 138 2.28 -9.20 -13.60
C ILE A 138 1.48 -9.22 -12.29
N ASN A 139 0.90 -8.09 -11.91
CA ASN A 139 -0.09 -8.00 -10.84
C ASN A 139 -1.48 -7.73 -11.43
N LYS A 140 -2.20 -8.80 -11.80
CA LYS A 140 -3.51 -8.71 -12.47
C LYS A 140 -4.70 -8.76 -11.51
N ARG A 141 -4.48 -9.21 -10.26
CA ARG A 141 -5.53 -9.42 -9.26
C ARG A 141 -5.76 -8.14 -8.45
N PHE A 142 -7.01 -7.90 -8.07
CA PHE A 142 -7.40 -6.78 -7.23
C PHE A 142 -8.51 -7.16 -6.25
N THR A 143 -8.81 -6.22 -5.34
CA THR A 143 -9.53 -6.43 -4.06
C THR A 143 -8.66 -7.11 -3.00
N SER A 144 -8.96 -6.87 -1.72
CA SER A 144 -8.19 -7.46 -0.61
C SER A 144 -8.25 -8.98 -0.54
N LEU A 145 -9.23 -9.61 -1.19
CA LEU A 145 -9.39 -11.06 -1.25
C LEU A 145 -9.00 -11.64 -2.63
N GLU A 146 -8.43 -10.81 -3.52
CA GLU A 146 -8.00 -11.21 -4.87
C GLU A 146 -9.10 -11.90 -5.70
N THR A 147 -10.36 -11.56 -5.46
CA THR A 147 -11.51 -12.21 -6.11
C THR A 147 -11.77 -11.73 -7.53
N LYS A 148 -11.09 -10.67 -7.96
CA LYS A 148 -11.21 -10.09 -9.29
C LYS A 148 -9.84 -9.98 -9.95
N ALA A 149 -9.82 -10.10 -11.27
CA ALA A 149 -8.60 -9.97 -12.06
C ALA A 149 -8.88 -9.36 -13.43
N VAL A 150 -7.91 -8.63 -13.98
CA VAL A 150 -7.91 -8.20 -15.37
C VAL A 150 -7.21 -9.22 -16.25
N LYS A 151 -7.50 -9.19 -17.55
CA LYS A 151 -6.76 -9.96 -18.54
C LYS A 151 -5.51 -9.18 -18.95
N ILE A 152 -4.34 -9.76 -18.68
CA ILE A 152 -3.05 -9.27 -19.17
C ILE A 152 -2.47 -10.38 -20.03
N GLN A 153 -2.12 -10.07 -21.29
CA GLN A 153 -1.51 -11.04 -22.18
C GLN A 153 -0.09 -11.35 -21.71
N GLU A 154 0.25 -12.64 -21.74
CA GLU A 154 1.60 -13.12 -21.48
C GLU A 154 2.53 -12.75 -22.62
N ASN A 155 3.81 -12.52 -22.31
CA ASN A 155 4.85 -12.34 -23.29
C ASN A 155 5.63 -13.67 -23.38
N LEU A 156 5.70 -14.27 -24.55
CA LEU A 156 6.37 -15.57 -24.74
C LEU A 156 7.91 -15.46 -24.77
N GLU A 157 8.45 -14.25 -24.95
CA GLU A 157 9.89 -14.00 -25.03
C GLU A 157 10.54 -13.79 -23.65
N MET A 158 9.74 -13.48 -22.63
CA MET A 158 10.19 -13.18 -21.26
C MET A 158 9.59 -14.15 -20.24
N GLN A 159 10.27 -14.32 -19.12
CA GLN A 159 9.68 -15.02 -17.98
C GLN A 159 8.53 -14.16 -17.39
N ASN A 160 7.32 -14.69 -17.35
CA ASN A 160 6.17 -14.02 -16.72
C ASN A 160 6.12 -14.40 -15.23
N ILE A 161 6.30 -13.43 -14.34
CA ILE A 161 6.19 -13.60 -12.90
C ILE A 161 4.86 -13.01 -12.45
N GLU A 162 3.88 -13.87 -12.16
CA GLU A 162 2.59 -13.42 -11.63
C GLU A 162 2.67 -13.18 -10.11
N MET A 163 2.26 -12.00 -9.68
CA MET A 163 2.07 -11.69 -8.27
C MET A 163 0.80 -12.37 -7.76
N VAL A 164 0.97 -13.22 -6.75
CA VAL A 164 -0.10 -13.95 -6.06
C VAL A 164 0.17 -13.96 -4.57
N SER A 165 -0.87 -14.19 -3.77
CA SER A 165 -0.69 -14.48 -2.34
C SER A 165 0.10 -15.78 -2.13
N ILE A 166 1.28 -15.68 -1.51
CA ILE A 166 2.14 -16.83 -1.17
C ILE A 166 2.21 -16.95 0.36
N PRO A 167 1.82 -18.09 0.95
CA PRO A 167 1.89 -18.28 2.40
C PRO A 167 3.29 -17.98 2.97
N GLY A 168 3.33 -17.17 4.02
CA GLY A 168 4.59 -16.78 4.68
C GLY A 168 5.34 -15.61 4.02
N PHE A 169 4.78 -15.00 2.97
CA PHE A 169 5.26 -13.77 2.34
C PHE A 169 4.16 -12.71 2.33
N SER A 170 4.57 -11.47 2.55
CA SER A 170 3.75 -10.28 2.47
C SER A 170 4.05 -9.50 1.19
N LEU A 171 3.23 -8.51 0.85
CA LEU A 171 3.49 -7.63 -0.29
C LEU A 171 4.85 -6.92 -0.19
N PHE A 172 5.32 -6.59 1.03
CA PHE A 172 6.60 -5.93 1.24
C PHE A 172 7.79 -6.81 0.82
N ASP A 173 7.67 -8.14 0.96
CA ASP A 173 8.73 -9.08 0.59
C ASP A 173 8.95 -9.15 -0.94
N TRP A 174 8.00 -8.66 -1.74
CA TRP A 174 8.12 -8.58 -3.21
C TRP A 174 9.04 -7.48 -3.72
N PHE A 175 9.61 -6.64 -2.84
CA PHE A 175 10.36 -5.45 -3.26
C PHE A 175 11.50 -5.76 -4.24
N LEU A 176 12.21 -6.89 -4.04
CA LEU A 176 13.32 -7.29 -4.92
C LEU A 176 12.84 -7.66 -6.33
N VAL A 177 11.69 -8.36 -6.40
CA VAL A 177 11.03 -8.69 -7.67
C VAL A 177 10.57 -7.43 -8.39
N ILE A 178 10.02 -6.47 -7.65
CA ILE A 178 9.56 -5.17 -8.19
C ILE A 178 10.74 -4.36 -8.71
N GLU A 179 11.83 -4.24 -7.94
CA GLU A 179 13.00 -3.43 -8.33
C GLU A 179 13.69 -4.01 -9.57
N LYS A 180 13.82 -5.33 -9.68
CA LYS A 180 14.54 -6.01 -10.78
C LYS A 180 13.71 -6.30 -12.03
N ALA A 181 12.39 -6.10 -12.00
CA ALA A 181 11.53 -6.40 -13.14
C ALA A 181 11.92 -5.55 -14.37
N THR A 182 11.98 -6.18 -15.55
CA THR A 182 12.23 -5.48 -16.82
C THR A 182 10.99 -4.73 -17.29
N GLU A 183 9.83 -5.32 -17.08
CA GLU A 183 8.51 -4.71 -17.31
C GLU A 183 7.61 -4.98 -16.11
N ILE A 184 6.72 -4.03 -15.79
CA ILE A 184 5.72 -4.20 -14.76
C ILE A 184 4.35 -3.93 -15.37
N HIS A 185 3.46 -4.90 -15.24
CA HIS A 185 2.06 -4.81 -15.64
C HIS A 185 1.20 -4.97 -14.39
N THR A 186 0.44 -3.94 -14.03
CA THR A 186 -0.34 -3.96 -12.79
C THR A 186 -1.70 -3.31 -12.98
N VAL A 187 -2.61 -3.56 -12.05
CA VAL A 187 -3.82 -2.75 -11.83
C VAL A 187 -3.64 -1.84 -10.62
N GLY A 188 -4.57 -0.90 -10.40
CA GLY A 188 -4.57 -0.02 -9.22
C GLY A 188 -4.78 -0.79 -7.92
N THR A 189 -3.69 -1.12 -7.21
CA THR A 189 -3.67 -1.80 -5.90
C THR A 189 -2.60 -1.21 -4.98
N SER A 190 -2.39 -1.83 -3.81
CA SER A 190 -1.34 -1.43 -2.87
C SER A 190 0.09 -1.50 -3.45
N ILE A 191 0.33 -2.30 -4.49
CA ILE A 191 1.66 -2.40 -5.11
C ILE A 191 2.11 -1.04 -5.68
N ASN A 192 1.17 -0.21 -6.16
CA ASN A 192 1.48 1.08 -6.74
C ASN A 192 2.23 1.99 -5.76
N TYR A 193 1.89 1.92 -4.47
CA TYR A 193 2.57 2.69 -3.43
C TYR A 193 3.98 2.17 -3.15
N LEU A 194 4.21 0.85 -3.22
CA LEU A 194 5.56 0.31 -3.10
C LEU A 194 6.43 0.70 -4.28
N ILE A 195 5.90 0.64 -5.51
CA ILE A 195 6.65 1.02 -6.71
C ILE A 195 7.15 2.46 -6.60
N GLU A 196 6.30 3.40 -6.18
CA GLU A 196 6.69 4.80 -6.00
C GLU A 196 7.79 5.00 -4.92
N GLN A 197 7.90 4.10 -3.94
CA GLN A 197 8.98 4.13 -2.94
C GLN A 197 10.27 3.43 -3.40
N LEU A 198 10.21 2.56 -4.41
CA LEU A 198 11.31 1.70 -4.83
C LEU A 198 12.12 2.25 -6.01
N ASN A 199 13.36 1.78 -6.15
CA ASN A 199 14.23 2.06 -7.29
C ASN A 199 13.97 1.03 -8.39
N VAL A 200 12.88 1.23 -9.14
CA VAL A 200 12.45 0.31 -10.20
C VAL A 200 13.33 0.44 -11.45
N MET A 201 13.76 -0.70 -12.00
CA MET A 201 14.55 -0.78 -13.24
C MET A 201 13.68 -0.78 -14.51
N ALA A 202 12.39 -1.15 -14.40
CA ALA A 202 11.48 -1.18 -15.53
C ALA A 202 11.40 0.21 -16.20
N LYS A 203 11.54 0.23 -17.54
CA LYS A 203 11.49 1.49 -18.31
C LYS A 203 10.09 2.10 -18.32
N GLU A 204 9.07 1.24 -18.29
CA GLU A 204 7.66 1.61 -18.31
C GLU A 204 6.88 0.68 -17.39
N ILE A 205 5.83 1.23 -16.78
CA ILE A 205 4.87 0.49 -15.95
C ILE A 205 3.50 0.60 -16.61
N VAL A 206 2.96 -0.52 -17.06
CA VAL A 206 1.65 -0.58 -17.71
C VAL A 206 0.57 -0.76 -16.66
N LEU A 207 -0.35 0.18 -16.58
CA LEU A 207 -1.42 0.23 -15.59
C LEU A 207 -2.78 -0.01 -16.24
N TYR A 208 -3.39 -1.14 -15.89
CA TYR A 208 -4.67 -1.60 -16.44
C TYR A 208 -5.84 -1.10 -15.59
N LYS A 209 -6.95 -0.70 -16.23
CA LYS A 209 -8.21 -0.39 -15.53
C LYS A 209 -8.80 -1.62 -14.86
N ARG A 210 -9.36 -1.43 -13.66
CA ARG A 210 -10.11 -2.45 -12.92
C ARG A 210 -11.54 -2.59 -13.45
N LEU A 211 -11.72 -2.87 -14.73
CA LEU A 211 -13.05 -3.02 -15.32
C LEU A 211 -13.78 -4.24 -14.74
N PRO A 212 -15.12 -4.15 -14.49
CA PRO A 212 -15.99 -2.99 -14.71
C PRO A 212 -16.05 -2.00 -13.51
N ASP A 213 -15.29 -2.24 -12.43
CA ASP A 213 -15.36 -1.46 -11.18
C ASP A 213 -14.87 -0.02 -11.34
N GLU A 214 -13.88 0.22 -12.20
CA GLU A 214 -13.32 1.54 -12.46
C GLU A 214 -13.14 1.81 -13.94
N ASN A 215 -13.64 2.95 -14.41
CA ASN A 215 -13.50 3.40 -15.80
C ASN A 215 -12.38 4.45 -16.00
N HIS A 216 -11.75 4.91 -14.92
CA HIS A 216 -10.71 5.95 -14.89
C HIS A 216 -9.68 5.66 -13.78
N TYR A 217 -8.51 6.32 -13.84
CA TYR A 217 -7.42 6.16 -12.87
C TYR A 217 -7.36 7.29 -11.82
N HIS A 218 -8.30 8.23 -11.86
CA HIS A 218 -8.28 9.47 -11.07
C HIS A 218 -8.15 9.29 -9.55
N ASN A 219 -8.43 8.11 -9.03
CA ASN A 219 -8.35 7.82 -7.60
C ASN A 219 -6.91 7.69 -7.10
N TYR A 220 -5.94 7.50 -8.00
CA TYR A 220 -4.54 7.28 -7.64
C TYR A 220 -3.52 7.79 -8.68
N ASP A 221 -3.91 8.13 -9.91
CA ASP A 221 -2.98 8.61 -10.95
C ASP A 221 -2.14 9.82 -10.52
N TYR A 222 -2.73 10.75 -9.78
CA TYR A 222 -2.01 11.91 -9.23
C TYR A 222 -0.92 11.52 -8.23
N ILE A 223 -0.95 10.31 -7.66
CA ILE A 223 0.08 9.79 -6.74
C ILE A 223 1.27 9.22 -7.53
N LEU A 224 1.03 8.74 -8.75
CA LEU A 224 2.01 8.03 -9.59
C LEU A 224 2.90 9.01 -10.36
N LYS A 225 3.98 9.47 -9.73
CA LYS A 225 4.83 10.57 -10.25
C LYS A 225 6.26 10.16 -10.54
N ARG A 226 6.79 9.14 -9.87
CA ARG A 226 8.23 8.84 -9.89
C ARG A 226 8.66 8.08 -11.14
N HIS A 227 7.77 7.23 -11.67
CA HIS A 227 8.07 6.34 -12.79
C HIS A 227 7.25 6.69 -14.02
N LYS A 228 7.65 6.15 -15.18
CA LYS A 228 6.91 6.31 -16.42
C LYS A 228 5.75 5.32 -16.49
N TYR A 229 4.53 5.82 -16.30
CA TYR A 229 3.31 5.00 -16.38
C TYR A 229 2.64 5.09 -17.76
N VAL A 230 2.16 3.94 -18.24
CA VAL A 230 1.34 3.80 -19.45
C VAL A 230 -0.04 3.30 -19.02
N PHE A 231 -1.07 4.10 -19.24
CA PHE A 231 -2.44 3.80 -18.82
C PHE A 231 -3.20 3.09 -19.94
N THR A 232 -3.69 1.86 -19.69
CA THR A 232 -4.41 1.02 -20.65
C THR A 232 -5.75 0.47 -20.17
#